data_AF-A0A0H5R0D6-F1
#
_entry.id   AF-A0A0H5R0D6-F1
#
_cell.length_a   1.000
_cell.length_b   1.000
_cell.length_c   1.000
_cell.angle_alpha   90.00
_cell.angle_beta   90.00
_cell.angle_gamma   90.00
#
_symmetry.space_group_name_H-M   'P 1'
#
loop_
_entity.id
_entity.type
_entity.pdbx_description
1 polymer ?
#
loop_
_entity_poly.entity_id
_entity_poly.type
_entity_poly.pdbx_seq_one_letter_code
_entity_poly.pdbx_strand_id
1 'polypeptide(L)'
;MGRGKSIYSIREKQAIVEEAFAIVNNVKATARIYKIQPQQIRKWREQLSGVTCGLQKKMFRDPSKIVVERSDVFDHILAYFEQLRNRDIAVFVGMLAAEVRRYDASFLSGKTNDLNQRIIRFLHRNNLVHRRRTHVAQNTRHCHQKIRDFVDGVNSHI
;
A
#
# COMPACT_ATOMS: atom_id res chain seq x y z
N MET A 1 27.94 13.35 -0.10
CA MET A 1 27.96 12.27 -1.13
C MET A 1 26.78 11.33 -0.91
N GLY A 2 25.61 11.66 -1.46
CA GLY A 2 24.42 10.81 -1.34
C GLY A 2 24.57 9.56 -2.19
N ARG A 3 24.72 8.39 -1.57
CA ARG A 3 24.76 7.12 -2.29
C ARG A 3 23.36 6.82 -2.82
N GLY A 4 23.17 6.98 -4.14
CA GLY A 4 22.00 6.44 -4.84
C GLY A 4 21.82 4.97 -4.47
N LYS A 5 20.58 4.54 -4.26
CA LYS A 5 20.28 3.13 -3.95
C LYS A 5 20.75 2.29 -5.13
N SER A 6 21.79 1.49 -4.97
CA SER A 6 22.20 0.50 -5.98
C SER A 6 21.05 -0.48 -6.18
N ILE A 7 20.49 -0.51 -7.39
CA ILE A 7 19.34 -1.33 -7.73
C ILE A 7 19.86 -2.71 -8.12
N TYR A 8 19.96 -3.61 -7.13
CA TYR A 8 20.21 -5.03 -7.38
C TYR A 8 18.89 -5.77 -7.63
N SER A 9 18.83 -6.54 -8.71
CA SER A 9 17.76 -7.48 -9.02
C SER A 9 17.73 -8.64 -8.01
N ILE A 10 16.63 -9.40 -7.98
CA ILE A 10 16.48 -10.53 -7.05
C ILE A 10 17.52 -11.62 -7.35
N ARG A 11 17.82 -11.88 -8.63
CA ARG A 11 18.80 -12.88 -9.06
C ARG A 11 20.23 -12.49 -8.64
N GLU A 12 20.59 -11.23 -8.81
CA GLU A 12 21.90 -10.72 -8.37
C GLU A 12 22.05 -10.81 -6.85
N LYS A 13 20.99 -10.50 -6.08
CA LYS A 13 21.03 -10.66 -4.62
C LYS A 13 21.24 -12.11 -4.20
N GLN A 14 20.66 -13.08 -4.93
CA GLN A 14 20.85 -14.51 -4.66
C GLN A 14 22.31 -14.91 -4.88
N ALA A 15 22.88 -14.57 -6.05
CA ALA A 15 24.28 -14.88 -6.38
C ALA A 15 25.25 -14.26 -5.35
N ILE A 16 25.04 -13.00 -4.95
CA ILE A 16 25.87 -12.33 -3.94
C ILE A 16 25.77 -13.01 -2.57
N VAL A 17 24.58 -13.46 -2.19
CA VAL A 17 24.39 -14.18 -0.91
C VAL A 17 25.05 -15.55 -0.97
N GLU A 18 24.93 -16.28 -2.08
CA GLU A 18 25.60 -17.58 -2.27
C GLU A 18 27.12 -17.43 -2.19
N GLU A 19 27.71 -16.46 -2.90
CA GLU A 19 29.14 -16.17 -2.85
C GLU A 19 29.63 -15.77 -1.45
N ALA A 20 28.84 -14.94 -0.74
CA ALA A 20 29.20 -14.47 0.60
C ALA A 20 29.18 -15.58 1.67
N PHE A 21 28.39 -16.63 1.47
CA PHE A 21 28.24 -17.75 2.41
C PHE A 21 28.87 -19.06 1.93
N ALA A 22 29.40 -19.11 0.70
CA ALA A 22 30.17 -20.25 0.19
C ALA A 22 31.48 -20.46 0.99
N ILE A 23 32.07 -19.38 1.50
CA ILE A 23 33.31 -19.39 2.28
C ILE A 23 33.03 -18.85 3.69
N VAL A 24 33.55 -19.52 4.71
CA VAL A 24 33.41 -19.09 6.12
C VAL A 24 34.02 -17.69 6.29
N ASN A 25 33.29 -16.78 6.96
CA ASN A 25 33.68 -15.38 7.24
C ASN A 25 33.85 -14.45 6.02
N ASN A 26 33.38 -14.82 4.82
CA ASN A 26 33.56 -14.04 3.58
C ASN A 26 32.61 -12.83 3.40
N VAL A 27 31.62 -12.66 4.29
CA VAL A 27 30.58 -11.62 4.16
C VAL A 27 31.16 -10.20 4.08
N LYS A 28 32.24 -9.91 4.84
CA LYS A 28 32.86 -8.57 4.83
C LYS A 28 33.65 -8.29 3.56
N ALA A 29 34.31 -9.30 2.98
CA ALA A 29 35.07 -9.15 1.74
C ALA A 29 34.11 -8.96 0.56
N THR A 30 33.08 -9.81 0.48
CA THR A 30 32.01 -9.70 -0.52
C THR A 30 31.30 -8.34 -0.46
N ALA A 31 31.01 -7.85 0.75
CA ALA A 31 30.44 -6.52 0.96
C ALA A 31 31.28 -5.38 0.36
N ARG A 32 32.62 -5.48 0.46
CA ARG A 32 33.55 -4.47 -0.10
C ARG A 32 33.56 -4.52 -1.63
N ILE A 33 33.56 -5.72 -2.22
CA ILE A 33 33.55 -5.93 -3.68
C ILE A 33 32.30 -5.30 -4.30
N TYR A 34 31.12 -5.64 -3.77
CA TYR A 34 29.84 -5.16 -4.29
C TYR A 34 29.40 -3.79 -3.71
N LYS A 35 30.28 -3.09 -2.98
CA LYS A 35 30.02 -1.78 -2.36
C LYS A 35 28.71 -1.71 -1.56
N ILE A 36 28.37 -2.80 -0.87
CA ILE A 36 27.16 -2.96 -0.04
C ILE A 36 27.55 -3.13 1.42
N GLN A 37 26.62 -2.85 2.33
CA GLN A 37 26.87 -3.04 3.75
C GLN A 37 26.76 -4.54 4.10
N PRO A 38 27.64 -5.10 4.97
CA PRO A 38 27.55 -6.49 5.42
C PRO A 38 26.17 -6.85 6.00
N GLN A 39 25.51 -5.90 6.64
CA GLN A 39 24.16 -6.07 7.19
C GLN A 39 23.09 -6.27 6.09
N GLN A 40 23.28 -5.69 4.91
CA GLN A 40 22.36 -5.89 3.78
C GLN A 40 22.43 -7.32 3.24
N ILE A 41 23.62 -7.91 3.16
CA ILE A 41 23.80 -9.32 2.73
C ILE A 41 23.10 -10.27 3.72
N ARG A 42 23.24 -10.04 5.03
CA ARG A 42 22.54 -10.82 6.07
C ARG A 42 21.02 -10.70 5.95
N LYS A 43 20.52 -9.47 5.76
CA LYS A 43 19.09 -9.19 5.57
C LYS A 43 18.56 -9.86 4.29
N TRP A 44 19.32 -9.85 3.20
CA TRP A 44 18.94 -10.55 1.97
C TRP A 44 18.91 -12.05 2.17
N ARG A 45 19.85 -12.64 2.92
CA ARG A 45 19.79 -14.07 3.27
C ARG A 45 18.50 -14.41 4.02
N GLU A 46 18.15 -13.65 5.06
CA GLU A 46 16.91 -13.85 5.82
C GLU A 46 15.65 -13.68 4.95
N GLN A 47 15.66 -12.68 4.06
CA GLN A 47 14.56 -12.45 3.13
C GLN A 47 14.44 -13.58 2.12
N LEU A 48 15.54 -14.06 1.53
CA LEU A 48 15.57 -15.15 0.55
C LEU A 48 15.24 -16.51 1.20
N SER A 49 15.69 -16.76 2.43
CA SER A 49 15.31 -17.96 3.19
C SER A 49 13.86 -17.90 3.67
N GLY A 50 13.34 -16.72 3.98
CA GLY A 50 11.92 -16.52 4.28
C GLY A 50 11.02 -16.59 3.04
N VAL A 51 11.58 -16.38 1.85
CA VAL A 51 10.88 -16.38 0.56
C VAL A 51 10.47 -17.80 0.13
N THR A 52 11.20 -18.86 0.52
CA THR A 52 10.76 -20.25 0.28
C THR A 52 9.53 -20.64 1.11
N CYS A 53 9.26 -19.97 2.24
CA CYS A 53 8.07 -20.21 3.07
C CYS A 53 7.00 -19.10 2.94
N GLY A 54 7.39 -17.89 2.52
CA GLY A 54 6.56 -16.68 2.54
C GLY A 54 6.09 -16.16 1.19
N LEU A 55 6.65 -16.63 0.06
CA LEU A 55 6.18 -16.23 -1.28
C LEU A 55 4.76 -16.69 -1.57
N GLN A 56 4.26 -17.74 -0.92
CA GLN A 56 2.85 -18.13 -1.06
C GLN A 56 1.89 -17.15 -0.38
N LYS A 57 2.33 -16.34 0.59
CA LYS A 57 1.41 -15.52 1.41
C LYS A 57 1.21 -14.09 0.94
N LYS A 58 1.99 -13.58 -0.03
CA LYS A 58 1.95 -12.14 -0.37
C LYS A 58 1.67 -11.78 -1.82
N MET A 59 1.59 -12.73 -2.76
CA MET A 59 1.35 -12.40 -4.17
C MET A 59 -0.07 -12.59 -4.69
N PHE A 60 -0.99 -13.19 -3.94
CA PHE A 60 -2.41 -13.16 -4.27
C PHE A 60 -3.22 -12.91 -3.00
N ARG A 61 -3.50 -11.64 -2.68
CA ARG A 61 -4.81 -11.37 -2.07
C ARG A 61 -5.80 -11.52 -3.20
N ASP A 62 -6.29 -12.74 -3.41
CA ASP A 62 -7.45 -12.99 -4.25
C ASP A 62 -8.55 -11.98 -3.85
N PRO A 63 -8.92 -11.01 -4.71
CA PRO A 63 -9.99 -10.08 -4.40
C PRO A 63 -11.33 -10.82 -4.19
N SER A 64 -11.42 -12.03 -4.76
CA SER A 64 -12.53 -12.99 -4.64
C SER A 64 -12.66 -13.66 -3.28
N LYS A 65 -11.62 -13.67 -2.42
CA LYS A 65 -11.70 -14.25 -1.06
C LYS A 65 -12.20 -13.28 0.01
N ILE A 66 -12.41 -12.00 -0.33
CA ILE A 66 -13.30 -11.16 0.47
C ILE A 66 -14.71 -11.42 -0.05
N VAL A 67 -15.24 -12.58 0.33
CA VAL A 67 -16.68 -12.80 0.39
C VAL A 67 -17.16 -11.80 1.44
N VAL A 68 -17.48 -10.58 0.99
CA VAL A 68 -18.35 -9.71 1.77
C VAL A 68 -19.65 -10.49 1.75
N GLU A 69 -19.93 -11.20 2.85
CA GLU A 69 -21.30 -11.56 3.19
C GLU A 69 -22.13 -10.33 2.84
N ARG A 70 -23.08 -10.48 1.90
CA ARG A 70 -24.11 -9.48 1.66
C ARG A 70 -24.90 -9.35 2.96
N SER A 71 -24.36 -8.54 3.86
CA SER A 71 -25.00 -8.17 5.09
C SER A 71 -25.98 -7.07 4.74
N ASP A 72 -27.22 -7.27 5.16
CA ASP A 72 -28.24 -6.25 5.40
C ASP A 72 -27.69 -4.85 5.72
N VAL A 73 -26.64 -4.75 6.55
CA VAL A 73 -25.96 -3.49 6.88
C VAL A 73 -25.44 -2.76 5.64
N PHE A 74 -24.87 -3.47 4.67
CA PHE A 74 -24.33 -2.86 3.45
C PHE A 74 -25.41 -2.45 2.46
N ASP A 75 -26.55 -3.15 2.42
CA ASP A 75 -27.71 -2.74 1.63
C ASP A 75 -28.35 -1.48 2.24
N HIS A 76 -28.42 -1.39 3.58
CA HIS A 76 -28.81 -0.16 4.29
C HIS A 76 -27.87 1.02 3.98
N ILE A 77 -26.56 0.79 4.01
CA ILE A 77 -25.57 1.82 3.63
C ILE A 77 -25.81 2.31 2.20
N LEU A 78 -26.11 1.41 1.26
CA LEU A 78 -26.34 1.77 -0.14
C LEU A 78 -27.56 2.68 -0.27
N ALA A 79 -28.68 2.31 0.36
CA ALA A 79 -29.90 3.13 0.37
C ALA A 79 -29.65 4.52 1.00
N TYR A 80 -28.94 4.57 2.14
CA TYR A 80 -28.59 5.84 2.77
C TYR A 80 -27.67 6.69 1.89
N PHE A 81 -26.70 6.07 1.22
CA PHE A 81 -25.79 6.75 0.30
C PHE A 81 -26.54 7.39 -0.88
N GLU A 82 -27.50 6.67 -1.47
CA GLU A 82 -28.34 7.18 -2.56
C GLU A 82 -29.23 8.34 -2.08
N GLN A 83 -29.83 8.24 -0.90
CA GLN A 83 -30.60 9.33 -0.31
C GLN A 83 -29.76 10.61 -0.14
N LEU A 84 -28.52 10.49 0.33
CA LEU A 84 -27.62 11.64 0.46
C LEU A 84 -27.26 12.23 -0.91
N ARG A 85 -27.01 11.39 -1.92
CA ARG A 85 -26.73 11.85 -3.28
C ARG A 85 -27.92 12.53 -3.94
N ASN A 86 -29.13 12.03 -3.73
CA ASN A 86 -30.36 12.63 -4.27
C ASN A 86 -30.66 14.01 -3.66
N ARG A 87 -30.02 14.34 -2.53
CA ARG A 87 -30.10 15.66 -1.88
C ARG A 87 -28.88 16.53 -2.15
N ASP A 88 -28.00 16.12 -3.08
CA ASP A 88 -26.73 16.78 -3.37
C ASP A 88 -25.80 16.95 -2.16
N ILE A 89 -25.92 16.07 -1.16
CA ILE A 89 -25.07 16.08 0.03
C ILE A 89 -23.80 15.28 -0.25
N ALA A 90 -22.65 15.91 -0.02
CA ALA A 90 -21.36 15.24 -0.16
C ALA A 90 -21.18 14.13 0.90
N VAL A 91 -20.95 12.91 0.44
CA VAL A 91 -20.85 11.74 1.33
C VAL A 91 -19.41 11.49 1.78
N PHE A 92 -19.20 11.41 3.10
CA PHE A 92 -17.93 11.02 3.71
C PHE A 92 -18.04 9.64 4.37
N VAL A 93 -16.94 8.89 4.40
CA VAL A 93 -16.88 7.56 5.04
C VAL A 93 -17.29 7.62 6.52
N GLY A 94 -16.93 8.70 7.22
CA GLY A 94 -17.32 8.89 8.62
C GLY A 94 -18.83 9.02 8.83
N MET A 95 -19.58 9.57 7.87
CA MET A 95 -21.04 9.65 7.95
C MET A 95 -21.65 8.26 7.82
N LEU A 96 -21.18 7.47 6.87
CA LEU A 96 -21.62 6.09 6.68
C LEU A 96 -21.26 5.23 7.90
N ALA A 97 -20.09 5.40 8.49
CA ALA A 97 -19.69 4.68 9.69
C ALA A 97 -20.55 5.04 10.91
N ALA A 98 -20.97 6.30 11.02
CA ALA A 98 -21.91 6.73 12.06
C ALA A 98 -23.30 6.12 11.84
N GLU A 99 -23.76 6.07 10.59
CA GLU A 99 -25.04 5.46 10.25
C GLU A 99 -25.07 3.95 10.51
N VAL A 100 -23.99 3.24 10.16
CA VAL A 100 -23.83 1.81 10.47
C VAL A 100 -23.94 1.57 11.97
N ARG A 101 -23.30 2.41 12.80
CA ARG A 101 -23.36 2.27 14.26
C ARG A 101 -24.74 2.55 14.84
N ARG A 102 -25.56 3.36 14.15
CA ARG A 102 -26.96 3.60 14.54
C ARG A 102 -27.83 2.40 14.18
N TYR A 103 -27.57 1.78 13.03
CA TYR A 103 -28.31 0.62 12.55
C TYR A 103 -27.94 -0.66 13.32
N ASP A 104 -26.65 -0.93 13.50
CA ASP A 104 -26.12 -2.05 14.29
C ASP A 104 -24.89 -1.60 15.10
N ALA A 105 -25.11 -1.42 16.40
CA ALA A 105 -24.07 -1.02 17.35
C ALA A 105 -23.05 -2.13 17.64
N SER A 106 -23.43 -3.40 17.44
CA SER A 106 -22.58 -4.56 17.70
C SER A 106 -21.64 -4.88 16.52
N PHE A 107 -21.95 -4.33 15.35
CA PHE A 107 -21.18 -4.51 14.13
C PHE A 107 -19.70 -4.15 14.32
N LEU A 108 -18.82 -5.14 14.16
CA LEU A 108 -17.36 -5.04 14.29
C LEU A 108 -16.84 -4.53 15.65
N SER A 109 -17.61 -4.77 16.73
CA SER A 109 -17.16 -4.53 18.11
C SER A 109 -16.64 -3.10 18.34
N GLY A 110 -17.16 -2.11 17.60
CA GLY A 110 -16.78 -0.70 17.75
C GLY A 110 -15.45 -0.27 17.11
N LYS A 111 -14.69 -1.16 16.45
CA LYS A 111 -13.39 -0.81 15.83
C LYS A 111 -13.56 0.15 14.63
N THR A 112 -13.41 1.44 14.87
CA THR A 112 -13.65 2.51 13.88
C THR A 112 -12.81 2.35 12.61
N ASN A 113 -11.54 2.00 12.75
CA ASN A 113 -10.63 1.90 11.59
C ASN A 113 -10.98 0.72 10.68
N ASP A 114 -11.34 -0.42 11.25
CA ASP A 114 -11.70 -1.61 10.49
C ASP A 114 -13.03 -1.42 9.76
N LEU A 115 -14.00 -0.77 10.43
CA LEU A 115 -15.27 -0.36 9.82
C LEU A 115 -15.03 0.59 8.65
N ASN A 116 -14.24 1.65 8.83
CA ASN A 116 -13.92 2.60 7.77
C ASN A 116 -13.25 1.91 6.56
N GLN A 117 -12.30 1.01 6.80
CA GLN A 117 -11.66 0.26 5.73
C GLN A 117 -12.64 -0.65 4.99
N ARG A 118 -13.55 -1.32 5.70
CA ARG A 118 -14.59 -2.16 5.08
C ARG A 118 -15.54 -1.32 4.24
N ILE A 119 -16.01 -0.18 4.75
CA ILE A 119 -16.86 0.76 3.99
C ILE A 119 -16.12 1.25 2.74
N ILE A 120 -14.86 1.66 2.85
CA ILE A 120 -14.07 2.11 1.69
C ILE A 120 -13.99 0.99 0.64
N ARG A 121 -13.67 -0.24 1.04
CA ARG A 121 -13.62 -1.38 0.11
C ARG A 121 -14.97 -1.66 -0.54
N PHE A 122 -16.07 -1.58 0.23
CA PHE A 122 -17.43 -1.72 -0.27
C PHE A 122 -17.77 -0.65 -1.31
N LEU A 123 -17.46 0.62 -1.04
CA LEU A 123 -17.70 1.73 -1.97
C LEU A 123 -16.89 1.55 -3.27
N HIS A 124 -15.60 1.18 -3.17
CA HIS A 124 -14.77 0.90 -4.35
C HIS A 124 -15.32 -0.25 -5.19
N ARG A 125 -15.80 -1.33 -4.56
CA ARG A 125 -16.38 -2.49 -5.26
C ARG A 125 -17.65 -2.14 -6.03
N ASN A 126 -18.44 -1.18 -5.53
CA ASN A 126 -19.68 -0.72 -6.16
C ASN A 126 -19.48 0.53 -7.03
N ASN A 127 -18.24 0.94 -7.31
CA ASN A 127 -17.92 2.16 -8.08
C ASN A 127 -18.52 3.45 -7.48
N LEU A 128 -18.70 3.50 -6.17
CA LEU A 128 -19.25 4.65 -5.46
C LEU A 128 -18.14 5.60 -5.01
N VAL A 129 -18.19 6.83 -5.52
CA VAL A 129 -17.24 7.88 -5.18
C VAL A 129 -17.67 8.59 -3.90
N HIS A 130 -16.79 8.61 -2.90
CA HIS A 130 -16.95 9.38 -1.68
C HIS A 130 -15.98 10.56 -1.65
N ARG A 131 -16.35 11.62 -0.93
CA ARG A 131 -15.50 12.81 -0.75
C ARG A 131 -14.30 12.48 0.13
N ARG A 132 -13.11 12.84 -0.36
CA ARG A 132 -11.84 12.74 0.39
C ARG A 132 -11.44 14.12 0.90
N ARG A 133 -10.70 14.18 2.01
CA ARG A 133 -10.08 15.43 2.47
C ARG A 133 -9.13 15.97 1.40
N THR A 134 -9.17 17.26 1.14
CA THR A 134 -8.44 17.94 0.05
C THR A 134 -6.93 17.74 0.10
N HIS A 135 -6.31 17.79 1.28
CA HIS A 135 -4.87 17.51 1.45
C HIS A 135 -4.48 16.07 1.04
N VAL A 136 -5.39 15.10 1.23
CA VAL A 136 -5.16 13.70 0.80
C VAL A 136 -5.30 13.54 -0.71
N ALA A 137 -6.19 14.31 -1.35
CA ALA A 137 -6.37 14.32 -2.81
C ALA A 137 -5.18 15.00 -3.54
N GLN A 138 -4.51 15.95 -2.87
CA GLN A 138 -3.32 16.62 -3.39
C GLN A 138 -2.08 15.72 -3.36
N ASN A 139 -1.89 14.92 -2.30
CA ASN A 139 -0.75 14.00 -2.16
C ASN A 139 -0.76 12.81 -3.14
N THR A 140 -1.88 12.56 -3.82
CA THR A 140 -1.96 11.53 -4.87
C THR A 140 -1.54 12.02 -6.25
N ARG A 141 -1.34 13.33 -6.46
CA ARG A 141 -0.86 13.88 -7.74
C ARG A 141 0.66 14.05 -7.67
N HIS A 142 1.37 13.20 -8.40
CA HIS A 142 2.80 13.28 -8.68
C HIS A 142 3.18 14.68 -9.21
N CYS A 143 3.57 15.58 -8.31
CA CYS A 143 4.00 16.95 -8.65
C CYS A 143 5.53 17.03 -8.87
N HIS A 144 6.30 16.02 -8.44
CA HIS A 144 7.76 16.04 -8.54
C HIS A 144 8.31 15.96 -9.98
N GLN A 145 7.64 15.21 -10.86
CA GLN A 145 8.08 15.13 -12.27
C GLN A 145 7.84 16.46 -12.98
N LYS A 146 6.66 17.06 -12.80
CA LYS A 146 6.33 18.36 -13.39
C LYS A 146 7.22 19.51 -12.91
N ILE A 147 7.64 19.46 -11.64
CA ILE A 147 8.58 20.45 -11.08
C ILE A 147 9.97 20.27 -11.71
N ARG A 148 10.44 19.02 -11.92
CA ARG A 148 11.71 18.77 -12.61
C ARG A 148 11.66 19.21 -14.07
N ASP A 149 10.61 18.82 -14.80
CA ASP A 149 10.45 19.18 -16.22
C ASP A 149 10.44 20.72 -16.40
N PHE A 150 9.84 21.45 -15.45
CA PHE A 150 9.88 22.92 -15.43
C PHE A 150 11.28 23.48 -15.16
N VAL A 151 11.99 22.97 -14.16
CA VAL A 151 13.35 23.42 -13.83
C VAL A 151 14.34 23.13 -14.96
N ASP A 152 14.24 21.96 -15.59
CA ASP A 152 15.07 21.58 -16.74
C ASP A 152 14.76 22.44 -17.98
N GLY A 153 13.49 22.81 -18.18
CA GLY A 153 13.07 23.76 -19.21
C GLY A 153 13.62 25.18 -19.00
N VAL A 154 13.65 25.69 -17.77
CA VAL A 154 14.20 27.02 -17.47
C VAL A 154 15.72 27.04 -17.61
N ASN A 155 16.41 25.99 -17.16
CA ASN A 155 17.88 25.90 -17.23
C ASN A 155 18.42 25.69 -18.67
N SER A 156 17.58 25.28 -19.62
CA SER A 156 17.98 25.16 -21.03
C SER A 156 17.88 26.48 -21.82
N HIS A 157 17.34 27.54 -21.19
CA HIS A 157 17.13 28.86 -21.81
C HIS A 157 17.98 29.97 -21.16
N ILE A 158 18.94 29.61 -20.32
CA ILE A 158 19.98 30.48 -19.75
C ILE A 158 21.33 29.97 -20.27
#